data_AF-A0A0R3TZA2-F1
#
_entry.id   AF-A0A0R3TZA2-F1
#
_cell.length_a   1.000
_cell.length_b   1.000
_cell.length_c   1.000
_cell.angle_alpha   90.00
_cell.angle_beta   90.00
_cell.angle_gamma   90.00
#
_symmetry.space_group_name_H-M   'P 1'
#
loop_
_entity.id
_entity.type
_entity.pdbx_description
1 polymer ?
#
loop_
_entity_poly.entity_id
_entity_poly.type
_entity_poly.pdbx_seq_one_letter_code
_entity_poly.pdbx_strand_id
1 'polypeptide(L)'
;MNKHCFVVIGIAVIFLFTALAGAFKFHGCRALFHEDCQRFGWIRDITGLVATALVLFFLALIFSLVYTIKKLDWASYLEFGLLAFGAILMLAAVCLNMSVDRWRTPSPTMCTIAMTLSIELSVVLAVQFLKGKSF
;
A
#
# COMPACT_ATOMS: atom_id res chain seq x y z
N MET A 1 15.68 7.43 18.43
CA MET A 1 15.21 6.43 17.44
C MET A 1 15.49 6.98 16.04
N ASN A 2 16.18 6.25 15.17
CA ASN A 2 16.48 6.72 13.81
C ASN A 2 15.17 6.95 13.06
N LYS A 3 14.97 8.15 12.50
CA LYS A 3 13.72 8.53 11.81
C LYS A 3 13.38 7.58 10.65
N HIS A 4 14.41 7.02 9.99
CA HIS A 4 14.22 6.00 8.96
C HIS A 4 13.73 4.65 9.47
N CYS A 5 14.07 4.24 10.69
CA CYS A 5 13.50 3.01 11.26
C CYS A 5 11.98 3.13 11.41
N PHE A 6 11.47 4.31 11.74
CA PHE A 6 10.03 4.54 11.81
C PHE A 6 9.37 4.42 10.44
N VAL A 7 10.00 4.94 9.39
CA VAL A 7 9.51 4.83 8.01
C VAL A 7 9.47 3.36 7.56
N VAL A 8 10.55 2.61 7.78
CA VAL A 8 10.64 1.18 7.47
C VAL A 8 9.52 0.38 8.16
N ILE A 9 9.30 0.63 9.45
CA ILE A 9 8.22 -0.02 10.21
C ILE A 9 6.86 0.36 9.64
N GLY A 10 6.65 1.63 9.30
CA GLY A 10 5.42 2.10 8.67
C GLY A 10 5.11 1.40 7.35
N ILE A 11 6.10 1.26 6.48
CA ILE A 11 5.96 0.55 5.19
C ILE A 11 5.69 -0.94 5.42
N ALA A 12 6.35 -1.56 6.41
CA ALA A 12 6.09 -2.96 6.75
C ALA A 12 4.65 -3.18 7.22
N VAL A 13 4.10 -2.26 8.01
CA VAL A 13 2.70 -2.29 8.44
C VAL A 13 1.75 -2.11 7.26
N ILE A 14 2.01 -1.14 6.37
CA ILE A 14 1.23 -0.95 5.13
C ILE A 14 1.22 -2.23 4.30
N PHE A 15 2.40 -2.81 4.04
CA PHE A 15 2.54 -4.04 3.27
C PHE A 15 1.75 -5.19 3.88
N LEU A 16 1.80 -5.34 5.21
CA LEU A 16 1.03 -6.35 5.93
C LEU A 16 -0.48 -6.13 5.72
N PHE A 17 -0.99 -4.91 5.91
CA PHE A 17 -2.41 -4.62 5.72
C PHE A 17 -2.86 -4.81 4.26
N THR A 18 -2.03 -4.48 3.27
CA THR A 18 -2.31 -4.75 1.87
C THR A 18 -2.36 -6.25 1.57
N ALA A 19 -1.45 -7.04 2.17
CA ALA A 19 -1.47 -8.49 2.05
C ALA A 19 -2.72 -9.11 2.69
N LEU A 20 -3.08 -8.65 3.90
CA LEU A 20 -4.32 -9.07 4.55
C LEU A 20 -5.55 -8.67 3.72
N ALA A 21 -5.56 -7.50 3.10
CA ALA A 21 -6.67 -7.07 2.25
C ALA A 21 -6.92 -8.04 1.07
N GLY A 22 -5.86 -8.59 0.47
CA GLY A 22 -5.97 -9.61 -0.58
C GLY A 22 -6.24 -11.03 -0.07
N ALA A 23 -5.83 -11.36 1.16
CA ALA A 23 -6.02 -12.68 1.76
C ALA A 23 -7.39 -12.85 2.45
N PHE A 24 -8.01 -11.77 2.92
CA PHE A 24 -9.31 -11.83 3.61
C PHE A 24 -10.45 -12.21 2.66
N LYS A 25 -11.48 -12.85 3.25
CA LYS A 25 -12.66 -13.30 2.53
C LYS A 25 -13.50 -12.13 2.00
N PHE A 26 -13.85 -12.18 0.72
CA PHE A 26 -14.80 -11.26 0.08
C PHE A 26 -16.22 -11.83 0.07
N HIS A 27 -17.26 -10.99 0.20
CA HIS A 27 -18.64 -11.48 0.25
C HIS A 27 -18.99 -12.15 -1.09
N GLY A 28 -19.38 -13.43 -1.05
CA GLY A 28 -19.68 -14.24 -2.24
C GLY A 28 -18.48 -15.02 -2.81
N CYS A 29 -17.30 -14.97 -2.21
CA CYS A 29 -16.12 -15.69 -2.67
C CYS A 29 -15.10 -15.92 -1.53
N ARG A 30 -14.06 -16.76 -1.71
CA ARG A 30 -12.99 -16.95 -0.71
C ARG A 30 -12.04 -15.74 -0.71
N ALA A 31 -10.74 -15.97 -0.91
CA ALA A 31 -9.75 -14.91 -0.98
C ALA A 31 -9.86 -14.15 -2.32
N LEU A 32 -9.44 -12.89 -2.31
CA LEU A 32 -9.40 -12.01 -3.49
C LEU A 32 -8.56 -12.62 -4.63
N PHE A 33 -7.48 -13.33 -4.26
CA PHE A 33 -6.61 -14.06 -5.18
C PHE A 33 -7.13 -15.45 -5.63
N HIS A 34 -8.27 -15.91 -5.13
CA HIS A 34 -8.81 -17.22 -5.49
C HIS A 34 -9.44 -17.17 -6.90
N GLU A 35 -9.26 -18.23 -7.69
CA GLU A 35 -9.75 -18.30 -9.09
C GLU A 35 -11.26 -18.07 -9.21
N ASP A 36 -12.03 -18.51 -8.20
CA ASP A 36 -13.48 -18.32 -8.11
C ASP A 36 -13.88 -16.84 -8.06
N CYS A 37 -13.03 -15.97 -7.49
CA CYS A 37 -13.25 -14.52 -7.42
C CYS A 37 -12.95 -13.84 -8.74
N GLN A 38 -11.95 -14.34 -9.47
CA GLN A 38 -11.49 -13.73 -10.72
C GLN A 38 -12.45 -13.93 -11.89
N ARG A 39 -13.47 -14.79 -11.75
CA ARG A 39 -14.55 -14.94 -12.72
C ARG A 39 -15.40 -13.69 -12.89
N PHE A 40 -15.43 -12.80 -11.90
CA PHE A 40 -16.15 -11.53 -12.00
C PHE A 40 -15.18 -10.42 -12.41
N GLY A 41 -15.46 -9.76 -13.55
CA GLY A 41 -14.57 -8.73 -14.14
C GLY A 41 -14.17 -7.63 -13.15
N TRP A 42 -15.13 -7.09 -12.39
CA TRP A 42 -14.87 -6.06 -11.38
C TRP A 42 -13.98 -6.53 -10.22
N ILE A 43 -14.05 -7.82 -9.83
CA ILE A 43 -13.20 -8.35 -8.75
C ILE A 43 -11.77 -8.54 -9.28
N ARG A 44 -11.63 -8.94 -10.55
CA ARG A 44 -10.33 -9.05 -11.22
C ARG A 44 -9.59 -7.72 -11.26
N ASP A 45 -10.29 -6.62 -11.55
CA ASP A 45 -9.68 -5.28 -11.58
C ASP A 45 -9.21 -4.85 -10.18
N ILE A 46 -10.02 -5.09 -9.15
CA ILE A 46 -9.65 -4.84 -7.74
C ILE A 46 -8.45 -5.70 -7.34
N THR A 47 -8.42 -6.97 -7.76
CA THR A 47 -7.29 -7.87 -7.50
C THR A 47 -6.01 -7.34 -8.14
N GLY A 48 -6.09 -6.87 -9.39
CA GLY A 48 -4.96 -6.27 -10.10
C GLY A 48 -4.44 -5.01 -9.39
N LEU A 49 -5.33 -4.12 -8.96
CA LEU A 49 -4.98 -2.92 -8.20
C LEU A 49 -4.30 -3.24 -6.86
N VAL A 50 -4.86 -4.18 -6.10
CA VAL A 50 -4.29 -4.58 -4.80
C VAL A 50 -2.96 -5.32 -4.99
N ALA A 51 -2.85 -6.20 -6.00
CA ALA A 51 -1.61 -6.92 -6.31
C ALA A 51 -0.49 -5.97 -6.73
N THR A 52 -0.79 -5.02 -7.61
CA THR A 52 0.19 -4.00 -8.05
C THR A 52 0.60 -3.10 -6.89
N ALA A 53 -0.34 -2.65 -6.06
CA ALA A 53 -0.02 -1.90 -4.84
C ALA A 53 0.89 -2.71 -3.88
N LEU A 54 0.64 -4.01 -3.72
CA LEU A 54 1.45 -4.89 -2.88
C LEU A 54 2.89 -5.00 -3.38
N VAL A 55 3.09 -5.13 -4.69
CA VAL A 55 4.42 -5.13 -5.31
C VAL A 55 5.12 -3.78 -5.11
N LEU A 56 4.40 -2.66 -5.26
CA LEU A 56 4.97 -1.33 -5.06
C LEU A 56 5.39 -1.08 -3.61
N PHE A 57 4.57 -1.50 -2.63
CA PHE A 57 4.92 -1.39 -1.22
C PHE A 57 6.09 -2.30 -0.84
N PHE A 58 6.18 -3.49 -1.45
CA PHE A 58 7.33 -4.36 -1.28
C PHE A 58 8.62 -3.72 -1.82
N LEU A 59 8.57 -3.12 -3.01
CA LEU A 59 9.69 -2.37 -3.56
C LEU A 59 10.06 -1.17 -2.69
N ALA A 60 9.08 -0.42 -2.20
CA ALA A 60 9.31 0.71 -1.28
C ALA A 60 10.05 0.24 -0.02
N LEU A 61 9.69 -0.91 0.53
CA LEU A 61 10.35 -1.51 1.69
C LEU A 61 11.82 -1.86 1.39
N ILE A 62 12.11 -2.42 0.22
CA ILE A 62 13.49 -2.70 -0.23
C ILE A 62 14.28 -1.40 -0.35
N PHE A 63 13.73 -0.38 -1.00
CA PHE A 63 14.41 0.92 -1.14
C PHE A 63 14.67 1.59 0.20
N SER A 64 13.72 1.50 1.14
CA SER A 64 13.88 2.01 2.51
C SER A 64 15.01 1.31 3.29
N LEU A 65 15.15 -0.02 3.11
CA LEU A 65 16.26 -0.79 3.68
C LEU A 65 17.60 -0.41 3.04
N VAL A 66 17.64 -0.31 1.71
CA VAL A 66 18.85 0.12 0.97
C VAL A 66 19.27 1.52 1.40
N TYR A 67 18.32 2.43 1.57
CA TYR A 67 18.58 3.76 2.09
C TYR A 67 19.18 3.72 3.49
N THR A 68 18.63 2.90 4.38
CA THR A 68 19.12 2.78 5.77
C THR A 68 20.58 2.29 5.83
N ILE A 69 20.97 1.38 4.92
CA ILE A 69 22.32 0.79 4.89
C ILE A 69 23.31 1.68 4.13
N LYS A 70 22.95 2.16 2.94
CA LYS A 70 23.86 2.87 2.02
C LYS A 70 23.70 4.39 1.99
N LYS A 71 22.66 4.95 2.63
CA LYS A 71 22.33 6.39 2.65
C LYS A 71 22.34 7.03 1.27
N LEU A 72 21.71 6.36 0.31
CA LEU A 72 21.63 6.84 -1.08
C LEU A 72 20.40 7.73 -1.25
N ASP A 73 20.59 9.04 -1.42
CA ASP A 73 19.47 10.00 -1.50
C ASP A 73 18.45 9.69 -2.61
N TRP A 74 18.91 9.15 -3.74
CA TRP A 74 18.03 8.73 -4.83
C TRP A 74 17.05 7.61 -4.45
N ALA A 75 17.40 6.75 -3.48
CA ALA A 75 16.52 5.69 -3.01
C ALA A 75 15.32 6.25 -2.22
N SER A 76 15.51 7.36 -1.50
CA SER A 76 14.45 8.04 -0.75
C SER A 76 13.40 8.66 -1.70
N TYR A 77 13.84 9.25 -2.82
CA TYR A 77 12.91 9.77 -3.83
C TYR A 77 12.08 8.65 -4.49
N LEU A 78 12.70 7.50 -4.77
CA LEU A 78 11.99 6.34 -5.30
C LEU A 78 11.01 5.74 -4.29
N GLU A 79 11.39 5.65 -3.01
CA GLU A 79 10.52 5.20 -1.93
C GLU A 79 9.25 6.06 -1.83
N PHE A 80 9.41 7.39 -1.85
CA PHE A 80 8.28 8.32 -1.86
C PHE A 80 7.38 8.13 -3.09
N GLY A 81 7.98 8.00 -4.28
CA GLY A 81 7.22 7.75 -5.51
C GLY A 81 6.40 6.46 -5.44
N LEU A 82 7.02 5.35 -5.02
CA LEU A 82 6.36 4.05 -4.89
C LEU A 82 5.23 4.07 -3.87
N LEU A 83 5.43 4.74 -2.72
CA LEU A 83 4.40 4.93 -1.71
C LEU A 83 3.21 5.74 -2.23
N ALA A 84 3.46 6.85 -2.92
CA ALA A 84 2.41 7.69 -3.49
C ALA A 84 1.61 6.95 -4.57
N PHE A 85 2.28 6.25 -5.49
CA PHE A 85 1.61 5.43 -6.50
C PHE A 85 0.82 4.27 -5.87
N GLY A 86 1.39 3.58 -4.88
CA GLY A 86 0.69 2.54 -4.14
C GLY A 86 -0.55 3.06 -3.42
N ALA A 87 -0.48 4.25 -2.82
CA ALA A 87 -1.63 4.91 -2.18
C ALA A 87 -2.76 5.22 -3.18
N ILE A 88 -2.42 5.71 -4.39
CA ILE A 88 -3.40 6.00 -5.44
C ILE A 88 -4.09 4.71 -5.92
N LEU A 89 -3.34 3.63 -6.11
CA LEU A 89 -3.92 2.33 -6.50
C LEU A 89 -4.83 1.76 -5.41
N MET A 90 -4.44 1.92 -4.13
CA MET A 90 -5.29 1.53 -3.01
C MET A 90 -6.55 2.39 -2.91
N LEU A 91 -6.47 3.70 -3.18
CA LEU A 91 -7.63 4.58 -3.27
C LEU A 91 -8.60 4.11 -4.37
N ALA A 92 -8.08 3.78 -5.56
CA ALA A 92 -8.89 3.21 -6.64
C ALA A 92 -9.56 1.89 -6.23
N ALA A 93 -8.82 1.00 -5.56
CA ALA A 93 -9.36 -0.27 -5.03
C ALA A 93 -10.44 -0.05 -3.96
N VAL A 94 -10.31 0.97 -3.10
CA VAL A 94 -11.33 1.33 -2.09
C VAL A 94 -12.58 1.87 -2.77
N CYS A 95 -12.46 2.80 -3.73
CA CYS A 95 -13.59 3.35 -4.48
C CYS A 95 -14.40 2.27 -5.19
N LEU A 96 -13.72 1.31 -5.84
CA LEU A 96 -14.38 0.18 -6.52
C LEU A 96 -15.03 -0.80 -5.54
N ASN A 97 -14.52 -0.92 -4.31
CA ASN A 97 -15.15 -1.74 -3.29
C ASN A 97 -16.39 -1.09 -2.65
N MET A 98 -16.38 0.23 -2.48
CA MET A 98 -17.49 0.97 -1.89
C MET A 98 -18.67 1.13 -2.85
N SER A 99 -18.45 1.14 -4.18
CA SER A 99 -19.54 1.27 -5.16
C SER A 99 -20.49 0.07 -5.22
N VAL A 100 -20.14 -1.06 -4.61
CA VAL A 100 -20.90 -2.32 -4.68
C VAL A 100 -21.69 -2.61 -3.39
N ASP A 101 -21.86 -1.63 -2.49
CA ASP A 101 -22.62 -1.74 -1.24
C ASP A 101 -22.26 -2.97 -0.36
N ARG A 102 -21.00 -3.43 -0.41
CA ARG A 102 -20.52 -4.59 0.37
C ARG A 102 -19.92 -4.21 1.73
N TRP A 103 -20.66 -3.42 2.51
CA TRP A 103 -20.28 -2.95 3.85
C TRP A 103 -20.00 -4.07 4.87
N ARG A 104 -20.37 -5.33 4.57
CA ARG A 104 -20.20 -6.48 5.48
C ARG A 104 -18.89 -7.26 5.31
N THR A 105 -17.92 -6.77 4.54
CA THR A 105 -16.63 -7.45 4.35
C THR A 105 -15.47 -6.76 5.04
N PRO A 106 -14.51 -7.50 5.62
CA PRO A 106 -13.34 -6.93 6.28
C PRO A 106 -12.26 -6.44 5.28
N SER A 107 -12.31 -6.83 4.02
CA SER A 107 -11.32 -6.41 3.02
C SER A 107 -11.32 -4.92 2.69
N PRO A 108 -12.46 -4.21 2.48
CA PRO A 108 -12.44 -2.76 2.25
C PRO A 108 -11.86 -1.99 3.44
N THR A 109 -12.10 -2.42 4.68
CA THR A 109 -11.51 -1.78 5.86
C THR A 109 -9.99 -1.90 5.88
N MET A 110 -9.43 -3.05 5.50
CA MET A 110 -7.97 -3.24 5.43
C MET A 110 -7.35 -2.41 4.30
N CYS A 111 -8.04 -2.31 3.15
CA CYS A 111 -7.62 -1.42 2.06
C CYS A 111 -7.60 0.05 2.48
N THR A 112 -8.63 0.51 3.19
CA THR A 112 -8.69 1.90 3.68
C THR A 112 -7.58 2.19 4.68
N ILE A 113 -7.29 1.29 5.62
CA ILE A 113 -6.19 1.45 6.58
C ILE A 113 -4.84 1.55 5.86
N ALA A 114 -4.57 0.64 4.92
CA ALA A 114 -3.34 0.66 4.13
C ALA A 114 -3.22 1.95 3.31
N MET A 115 -4.33 2.43 2.72
CA MET A 115 -4.38 3.70 1.99
C MET A 115 -4.06 4.89 2.90
N THR A 116 -4.74 5.03 4.04
CA THR A 116 -4.55 6.17 4.94
C THR A 116 -3.13 6.22 5.50
N LEU A 117 -2.57 5.07 5.89
CA LEU A 117 -1.19 4.97 6.36
C LEU A 117 -0.19 5.31 5.25
N SER A 118 -0.44 4.86 4.02
CA SER A 118 0.43 5.17 2.87
C SER A 118 0.43 6.68 2.57
N ILE A 119 -0.73 7.32 2.64
CA ILE A 119 -0.85 8.77 2.46
C ILE A 119 -0.10 9.50 3.57
N GLU A 120 -0.32 9.12 4.83
CA GLU A 120 0.36 9.72 5.98
C GLU A 120 1.88 9.63 5.85
N LEU A 121 2.42 8.43 5.54
CA LEU A 121 3.86 8.24 5.32
C LEU A 121 4.39 9.02 4.14
N SER A 122 3.63 9.12 3.04
CA SER A 122 4.04 9.94 1.89
C SER A 122 4.12 11.43 2.27
N VAL A 123 3.16 11.96 3.04
CA VAL A 123 3.17 13.34 3.51
C VAL A 123 4.35 13.58 4.46
N VAL A 124 4.63 12.64 5.36
CA VAL A 124 5.78 12.73 6.27
C VAL A 124 7.09 12.80 5.48
N LEU A 125 7.27 11.97 4.44
CA LEU A 125 8.43 12.02 3.56
C LEU A 125 8.49 13.33 2.75
N ALA A 126 7.37 13.81 2.23
CA ALA A 126 7.29 15.08 1.50
C ALA A 126 7.70 16.27 2.36
N VAL A 127 7.22 16.34 3.61
CA VAL A 127 7.62 17.40 4.57
C VAL A 127 9.12 17.32 4.88
N GLN A 128 9.70 16.12 4.92
CA GLN A 128 11.14 15.95 5.13
C GLN A 128 11.95 16.49 3.96
N PHE A 129 11.54 16.20 2.71
CA PHE A 129 12.17 16.78 1.52
C PHE A 129 12.04 18.31 1.48
N LEU A 130 10.86 18.86 1.79
CA LEU A 130 10.61 20.31 1.79
C LEU A 130 11.42 21.06 2.85
N LYS A 131 11.72 20.43 3.99
CA LYS A 131 12.55 21.03 5.03
C LYS A 131 14.04 21.09 4.67
N GLY A 132 14.43 20.66 3.46
CA GLY A 132 15.81 20.72 2.98
C GLY A 132 16.78 19.85 3.78
N LYS A 133 16.27 19.00 4.67
CA LYS A 133 17.07 17.99 5.36
C LYS A 133 17.18 16.79 4.43
N SER A 134 17.97 16.97 3.37
CA SER A 134 18.80 15.88 2.87
C SER A 134 19.57 15.34 4.08
N PHE A 135 19.55 14.02 4.28
CA PHE A 135 20.34 13.40 5.35
C PHE A 135 21.84 13.58 5.12
#